data_AF-A0A8J8BTZ8-F1
#
_entry.id   AF-A0A8J8BTZ8-F1
#
_cell.length_a   1.000
_cell.length_b   1.000
_cell.length_c   1.000
_cell.angle_alpha   90.00
_cell.angle_beta   90.00
_cell.angle_gamma   90.00
#
_symmetry.space_group_name_H-M   'P 1'
#
loop_
_entity.id
_entity.type
_entity.pdbx_description
1 polymer ?
#
loop_
_entity_poly.entity_id
_entity_poly.type
_entity_poly.pdbx_seq_one_letter_code
_entity_poly.pdbx_strand_id
1 'polypeptide(L)' 'MAEEFQKMMHFISARIYAGISIVFLVVYTTLAVHEHFTGDDRWTLYYLALGFCLFFVFFMASGSTMKKAVKKS' A
#
# COMPACT_ATOMS: atom_id res chain seq x y z
N MET A 1 4.82 -0.02 -29.58
CA MET A 1 5.73 -0.31 -28.45
C MET A 1 5.62 0.73 -27.33
N ALA A 2 5.66 2.04 -27.61
CA ALA A 2 5.52 3.08 -26.57
C ALA A 2 4.13 3.12 -25.89
N GLU A 3 3.04 2.95 -26.65
CA GLU A 3 1.66 2.96 -26.10
C GLU A 3 1.35 1.76 -25.19
N GLU A 4 1.82 0.56 -25.55
CA GLU A 4 1.61 -0.65 -24.75
C GLU A 4 2.38 -0.59 -23.42
N PHE A 5 3.60 -0.03 -23.46
CA PHE A 5 4.40 0.21 -22.27
C PHE A 5 3.75 1.23 -21.31
N GLN A 6 3.17 2.31 -21.85
CA GLN A 6 2.40 3.26 -21.03
C GLN A 6 1.16 2.61 -20.41
N LYS A 7 0.37 1.86 -21.17
CA LYS A 7 -0.80 1.14 -20.61
C LYS A 7 -0.41 0.16 -19.50
N MET A 8 0.70 -0.58 -19.68
CA MET A 8 1.22 -1.48 -18.67
C MET A 8 1.66 -0.74 -17.39
N MET A 9 2.36 0.40 -17.52
CA MET A 9 2.71 1.24 -16.36
C MET A 9 1.48 1.81 -15.64
N HIS A 10 0.47 2.26 -16.39
CA HIS A 10 -0.79 2.75 -15.82
C HIS A 10 -1.51 1.64 -15.03
N PHE A 11 -1.53 0.41 -15.53
CA PHE A 11 -2.12 -0.72 -14.82
C PHE A 11 -1.34 -1.10 -13.55
N ILE A 12 -0.01 -1.11 -13.62
CA ILE A 12 0.84 -1.40 -12.45
C ILE A 12 0.67 -0.31 -11.39
N SER A 13 0.74 0.97 -11.78
CA SER A 13 0.55 2.08 -10.84
C SER A 13 -0.85 2.07 -10.22
N ALA A 14 -1.91 1.79 -10.98
CA ALA A 14 -3.25 1.64 -10.44
C ALA A 14 -3.34 0.53 -9.38
N ARG A 15 -2.70 -0.63 -9.61
CA ARG A 15 -2.64 -1.71 -8.61
C ARG A 15 -1.85 -1.31 -7.36
N ILE A 16 -0.79 -0.53 -7.52
CA ILE A 16 0.00 0.00 -6.40
C ILE A 16 -0.87 0.92 -5.54
N TYR A 17 -1.54 1.90 -6.16
CA TYR A 17 -2.44 2.81 -5.45
C TYR A 17 -3.59 2.07 -4.76
N ALA A 18 -4.21 1.10 -5.43
CA ALA A 18 -5.26 0.27 -4.82
C ALA A 18 -4.74 -0.50 -3.60
N GLY A 19 -3.55 -1.10 -3.69
CA GLY A 19 -2.92 -1.81 -2.57
C GLY A 19 -2.63 -0.89 -1.39
N ILE A 20 -2.09 0.31 -1.65
CA ILE A 20 -1.82 1.33 -0.62
C ILE A 20 -3.12 1.76 0.07
N SER A 21 -4.17 2.05 -0.70
CA SER A 21 -5.47 2.45 -0.15
C SER A 21 -6.07 1.38 0.76
N ILE A 22 -5.95 0.10 0.38
CA ILE A 22 -6.43 -1.02 1.21
C ILE A 22 -5.64 -1.12 2.52
N VAL A 23 -4.30 -0.95 2.49
CA VAL A 23 -3.47 -0.99 3.69
C VAL A 23 -3.90 0.11 4.67
N PHE A 24 -4.05 1.35 4.19
CA PHE A 24 -4.52 2.44 5.04
C PHE A 24 -5.93 2.19 5.57
N LEU A 25 -6.85 1.75 4.72
CA LEU A 25 -8.22 1.43 5.14
C LEU A 25 -8.23 0.42 6.29
N VAL A 26 -7.55 -0.71 6.13
CA VAL A 26 -7.50 -1.76 7.16
C VAL A 26 -6.90 -1.22 8.46
N VAL A 27 -5.75 -0.55 8.39
CA VAL A 27 -5.05 -0.04 9.58
C VAL A 27 -5.91 0.98 10.34
N TYR A 28 -6.51 1.94 9.64
CA TYR A 28 -7.34 2.96 10.28
C TYR A 28 -8.66 2.40 10.79
N THR A 29 -9.30 1.48 10.06
CA THR A 29 -10.52 0.83 10.55
C THR A 29 -10.23 -0.02 11.79
N THR A 30 -9.13 -0.78 11.81
CA THR A 30 -8.75 -1.54 13.01
C THR A 30 -8.42 -0.62 14.18
N LEU A 31 -7.74 0.50 13.95
CA LEU A 31 -7.47 1.49 14.98
C LEU A 31 -8.77 2.09 15.54
N ALA A 32 -9.67 2.54 14.69
CA ALA A 32 -10.94 3.13 15.11
C ALA A 32 -11.81 2.13 15.90
N VAL A 33 -11.82 0.86 15.48
CA VAL A 33 -12.48 -0.22 16.23
C VAL A 33 -11.81 -0.43 17.58
N HIS A 34 -10.47 -0.47 17.62
CA HIS A 34 -9.72 -0.64 18.86
C HIS A 34 -9.99 0.49 19.86
N GLU A 35 -9.88 1.75 19.41
CA GLU A 35 -10.17 2.96 20.21
C GLU A 35 -11.62 2.95 20.70
N HIS A 36 -12.58 2.54 19.88
CA HIS A 36 -13.98 2.42 20.28
C HIS A 36 -14.19 1.44 21.45
N PHE A 37 -13.47 0.32 21.49
CA PHE A 37 -13.62 -0.69 22.53
C PHE A 37 -12.75 -0.47 23.77
N THR A 38 -11.56 0.13 23.62
CA THR A 38 -10.64 0.36 24.74
C THR A 38 -10.72 1.76 25.33
N GLY A 39 -11.17 2.76 24.57
CA GLY A 39 -11.20 4.16 24.99
C GLY A 39 -9.80 4.76 25.23
N ASP A 40 -8.74 4.17 24.65
CA ASP A 40 -7.35 4.59 24.84
C ASP A 40 -6.62 4.78 23.50
N ASP A 41 -5.98 5.94 23.34
CA ASP A 41 -5.29 6.37 22.11
C ASP A 41 -3.79 6.05 22.13
N ARG A 42 -3.29 5.34 23.16
CA ARG A 42 -1.87 4.96 23.24
C ARG A 42 -1.39 4.12 22.06
N TRP A 43 -2.31 3.40 21.40
CA TRP A 43 -2.00 2.50 20.30
C TRP A 43 -1.97 3.18 18.93
N THR A 44 -2.50 4.40 18.81
CA THR A 44 -2.58 5.17 17.56
C THR A 44 -1.23 5.26 16.85
N LEU A 45 -0.15 5.60 17.58
CA LEU A 45 1.20 5.69 17.01
C LEU A 45 1.73 4.34 16.50
N TYR A 46 1.42 3.24 17.19
CA TYR A 46 1.84 1.90 16.78
C TYR A 46 1.10 1.44 15.52
N TYR A 47 -0.21 1.68 15.44
CA TYR A 47 -0.99 1.39 14.22
C TYR A 47 -0.52 2.25 13.05
N LEU A 48 -0.23 3.53 13.27
CA LEU A 48 0.28 4.43 12.24
C LEU A 48 1.66 3.95 11.72
N ALA A 49 2.57 3.59 12.64
CA ALA A 49 3.87 3.05 12.28
C ALA A 49 3.74 1.71 11.52
N LEU A 50 2.83 0.83 11.94
CA LEU A 50 2.52 -0.43 11.24
C LEU A 50 2.03 -0.16 9.81
N GLY A 51 1.11 0.81 9.64
CA GLY A 51 0.63 1.22 8.32
C GLY A 51 1.74 1.72 7.41
N PHE A 52 2.63 2.56 7.92
CA PHE A 52 3.82 3.02 7.17
C PHE A 52 4.79 1.88 6.82
N CYS A 53 5.02 0.93 7.73
CA CYS A 53 5.84 -0.24 7.45
C CYS A 53 5.24 -1.11 6.35
N LEU A 54 3.94 -1.40 6.44
CA LEU A 54 3.21 -2.17 5.42
C LEU A 54 3.23 -1.46 4.07
N PHE A 55 3.01 -0.14 4.06
CA PHE A 55 3.14 0.70 2.87
C PHE A 55 4.53 0.56 2.24
N PHE A 56 5.60 0.69 3.03
CA PHE A 56 6.97 0.63 2.53
C PHE A 56 7.30 -0.74 1.93
N VAL A 57 6.87 -1.82 2.58
CA VAL A 57 7.04 -3.20 2.07
C VAL A 57 6.27 -3.37 0.75
N PHE A 58 5.03 -2.92 0.67
CA PHE A 58 4.23 -2.98 -0.55
C PHE A 58 4.84 -2.19 -1.70
N PHE A 59 5.37 -0.99 -1.39
CA PHE A 59 6.04 -0.13 -2.34
C PHE A 59 7.29 -0.79 -2.92
N MET A 60 8.13 -1.39 -2.06
CA MET A 60 9.32 -2.13 -2.50
C MET A 60 8.96 -3.37 -3.34
N ALA A 61 7.98 -4.16 -2.90
CA ALA A 61 7.51 -5.34 -3.62
C ALA A 61 6.99 -4.94 -5.02
N SER A 62 6.26 -3.85 -5.10
CA SER A 62 5.73 -3.31 -6.35
C SER A 62 6.83 -2.77 -7.27
N GLY A 63 7.83 -2.07 -6.73
CA GLY A 63 9.00 -1.62 -7.48
C GLY A 63 9.80 -2.79 -8.07
N SER A 64 9.93 -3.89 -7.33
CA SER A 64 10.57 -5.11 -7.84
C SER A 64 9.78 -5.75 -9.00
N THR A 65 8.44 -5.71 -8.91
CA THR A 65 7.54 -6.23 -9.94
C THR A 65 7.62 -5.38 -11.21
N MET A 66 7.67 -4.06 -11.05
CA MET A 66 7.83 -3.12 -12.16
C MET A 66 9.18 -3.30 -12.86
N LYS A 67 10.29 -3.42 -12.10
CA LYS A 67 11.63 -3.71 -12.66
C LYS A 67 11.64 -5.02 -13.46
N LYS A 68 10.97 -6.08 -12.96
CA LYS A 68 10.84 -7.35 -13.67
C LYS A 68 10.02 -7.22 -14.96
N ALA A 69 8.93 -6.46 -14.93
CA ALA A 69 8.08 -6.21 -16.10
C ALA A 69 8.84 -5.44 -17.20
N VAL A 70 9.61 -4.42 -16.82
CA VAL A 70 10.43 -3.63 -17.76
C VAL A 70 11.56 -4.46 -18.37
N LYS A 71 12.21 -5.35 -17.59
CA LYS A 71 13.30 -6.20 -18.10
C LYS A 71 12.84 -7.32 -19.05
N LYS A 72 11.54 -7.63 -19.07
CA LYS A 72 10.95 -8.71 -19.87
C LYS A 72 10.31 -8.20 -21.18
N SER A 73 10.08 -6.89 -21.29
CA SER A 73 9.61 -6.21 -22.51
C SER A 73 10.77 -5.70 -23.34
#